data_AF-A0A316D2Q2-F1
#
_entry.id   AF-A0A316D2Q2-F1
#
_cell.length_a   1.000
_cell.length_b   1.000
_cell.length_c   1.000
_cell.angle_alpha   90.00
_cell.angle_beta   90.00
_cell.angle_gamma   90.00
#
_symmetry.space_group_name_H-M   'P 1'
#
loop_
_entity.id
_entity.type
_entity.pdbx_description
1 polymer ?
#
loop_
_entity_poly.entity_id
_entity_poly.type
_entity_poly.pdbx_seq_one_letter_code
_entity_poly.pdbx_strand_id
1 'polypeptide(L)'
;MSERPIYGQGIEDAFWPPGVLPHFPRHIPLFRFEDTPKAVRRDLVQIVDAHGLFAPPDLYRALAYYPTFLSGAWDRLHPCAESPLYDEASRNLLRHAQQLAHALPHALPLSVQRLLLQVSEREVAAGLGIIAAYRQVLPRVMLDVEAMSRLFTGGGD
;
A
#
# COMPACT_ATOMS: atom_id res chain seq x y z
N MET A 1 -15.54 0.41 -13.72
CA MET A 1 -14.75 1.38 -14.51
C MET A 1 -13.23 1.22 -14.36
N SER A 2 -12.73 0.28 -13.56
CA SER A 2 -11.31 0.15 -13.12
C SER A 2 -10.35 -0.55 -14.10
N GLU A 3 -10.87 -1.22 -15.13
CA GLU A 3 -10.13 -2.12 -16.05
C GLU A 3 -9.90 -1.48 -17.43
N ARG A 4 -10.21 -0.19 -17.59
CA ARG A 4 -10.06 0.47 -18.89
C ARG A 4 -8.57 0.70 -19.17
N PRO A 5 -8.10 0.50 -20.42
CA PRO A 5 -6.75 0.85 -20.79
C PRO A 5 -6.46 2.33 -20.50
N ILE A 6 -5.23 2.63 -20.06
CA ILE A 6 -4.76 4.00 -19.87
C ILE A 6 -4.13 4.45 -21.19
N TYR A 7 -4.81 5.37 -21.87
CA TYR A 7 -4.45 5.82 -23.21
C TYR A 7 -3.47 7.00 -23.25
N GLY A 8 -3.19 7.64 -22.12
CA GLY A 8 -2.40 8.86 -22.07
C GLY A 8 -3.21 10.08 -22.55
N GLN A 9 -3.55 11.00 -21.67
CA GLN A 9 -4.33 12.20 -22.02
C GLN A 9 -3.80 13.49 -21.37
N GLY A 10 -2.86 13.38 -20.43
CA GLY A 10 -2.23 14.52 -19.76
C GLY A 10 -1.14 15.21 -20.57
N ILE A 11 -0.80 16.43 -20.15
CA ILE A 11 0.36 17.20 -20.64
C ILE A 11 1.53 16.95 -19.69
N GLU A 12 2.73 16.72 -20.21
CA GLU A 12 3.93 16.50 -19.41
C GLU A 12 4.54 17.84 -18.99
N ASP A 13 4.25 18.29 -17.77
CA ASP A 13 4.73 19.59 -17.27
C ASP A 13 6.15 19.53 -16.66
N ALA A 14 6.64 18.34 -16.24
CA ALA A 14 7.96 18.19 -15.64
C ALA A 14 8.50 16.75 -15.67
N PHE A 15 9.80 16.59 -15.96
CA PHE A 15 10.53 15.33 -15.82
C PHE A 15 11.16 15.22 -14.43
N TRP A 16 10.83 14.16 -13.69
CA TRP A 16 11.48 13.85 -12.42
C TRP A 16 12.59 12.81 -12.65
N PRO A 17 13.87 13.11 -12.32
CA PRO A 17 14.96 12.18 -12.58
C PRO A 17 14.80 10.90 -11.72
N PRO A 18 15.14 9.72 -12.28
CA PRO A 18 15.10 8.49 -11.51
C PRO A 18 16.14 8.51 -10.39
N GLY A 19 15.79 7.97 -9.23
CA GLY A 19 16.70 7.83 -8.11
C GLY A 19 16.01 7.96 -6.76
N VAL A 20 16.80 7.71 -5.73
CA VAL A 20 16.41 7.94 -4.34
C VAL A 20 17.08 9.25 -3.89
N LEU A 21 16.37 10.09 -3.13
CA LEU A 21 16.94 11.33 -2.62
C LEU A 21 18.24 11.05 -1.84
N PRO A 22 19.29 11.88 -1.93
CA PRO A 22 20.61 11.58 -1.36
C PRO A 22 20.61 11.22 0.13
N HIS A 23 19.67 11.76 0.90
CA HIS A 23 19.55 11.55 2.34
C HIS A 23 18.59 10.42 2.73
N PHE A 24 17.89 9.83 1.75
CA PHE A 24 16.96 8.75 2.02
C PHE A 24 17.72 7.41 2.08
N PRO A 25 17.43 6.54 3.06
CA PRO A 25 18.14 5.29 3.21
C PRO A 25 18.00 4.42 1.96
N ARG A 26 19.13 3.92 1.44
CA ARG A 26 19.15 3.02 0.27
C ARG A 26 18.62 1.63 0.56
N HIS A 27 18.60 1.25 1.84
CA HIS A 27 18.12 -0.04 2.31
C HIS A 27 17.32 0.16 3.60
N ILE A 28 16.10 -0.33 3.60
CA ILE A 28 15.24 -0.39 4.78
C ILE A 28 15.19 -1.86 5.21
N PRO A 29 15.71 -2.23 6.39
CA PRO A 29 15.64 -3.61 6.84
C PRO A 29 14.19 -3.99 7.10
N LEU A 30 13.77 -5.13 6.58
CA LEU A 30 12.42 -5.67 6.76
C LEU A 30 12.51 -6.92 7.62
N PHE A 31 11.82 -6.91 8.76
CA PHE A 31 11.78 -8.08 9.63
C PHE A 31 11.13 -9.25 8.87
N ARG A 32 11.76 -10.42 8.94
CA ARG A 32 11.16 -11.65 8.40
C ARG A 32 10.10 -12.15 9.35
N PHE A 33 8.90 -12.39 8.84
CA PHE A 33 7.77 -12.79 9.68
C PHE A 33 8.04 -14.11 10.41
N GLU A 34 8.79 -15.01 9.78
CA GLU A 34 9.19 -16.30 10.37
C GLU A 34 10.08 -16.10 11.60
N ASP A 35 10.97 -15.10 11.56
CA ASP A 35 11.98 -14.84 12.59
C ASP A 35 11.48 -13.91 13.71
N THR A 36 10.21 -13.47 13.63
CA THR A 36 9.67 -12.43 14.51
C THR A 36 9.49 -12.93 15.95
N PRO A 37 10.03 -12.22 16.98
CA PRO A 37 9.78 -12.50 18.39
C PRO A 37 8.29 -12.55 18.71
N LYS A 38 7.88 -13.39 19.65
CA LYS A 38 6.46 -13.62 19.99
C LYS A 38 5.67 -12.33 20.26
N ALA A 39 6.28 -11.36 20.94
CA ALA A 39 5.65 -10.08 21.26
C ALA A 39 5.22 -9.30 20.00
N VAL A 40 6.10 -9.21 19.01
CA VAL A 40 5.85 -8.47 17.75
C VAL A 40 4.97 -9.25 16.79
N ARG A 41 5.06 -10.59 16.84
CA ARG A 41 4.25 -11.47 15.99
C ARG A 41 2.75 -11.26 16.22
N ARG A 42 2.33 -11.04 17.48
CA ARG A 42 0.93 -10.77 17.81
C ARG A 42 0.41 -9.55 17.05
N ASP A 43 1.12 -8.44 17.12
CA ASP A 43 0.69 -7.18 16.51
C ASP A 43 0.67 -7.32 14.98
N LEU A 44 1.70 -7.95 14.39
CA LEU A 44 1.74 -8.22 12.95
C LEU A 44 0.58 -9.11 12.47
N VAL A 45 0.17 -10.12 13.26
CA VAL A 45 -1.00 -10.95 12.94
C VAL A 45 -2.28 -10.14 12.99
N GLN A 46 -2.48 -9.32 14.04
CA GLN A 46 -3.66 -8.46 14.14
C GLN A 46 -3.75 -7.46 12.97
N ILE A 47 -2.63 -6.89 12.56
CA ILE A 47 -2.54 -6.02 11.38
C ILE A 47 -2.96 -6.78 10.12
N VAL A 48 -2.42 -7.99 9.92
CA VAL A 48 -2.79 -8.83 8.78
C VAL A 48 -4.29 -9.10 8.74
N ASP A 49 -4.87 -9.47 9.87
CA ASP A 49 -6.29 -9.77 9.98
C ASP A 49 -7.16 -8.52 9.73
N ALA A 50 -6.82 -7.38 10.34
CA ALA A 50 -7.55 -6.12 10.21
C ALA A 50 -7.58 -5.57 8.77
N HIS A 51 -6.55 -5.88 7.97
CA HIS A 51 -6.47 -5.47 6.56
C HIS A 51 -6.88 -6.58 5.58
N GLY A 52 -7.21 -7.79 6.06
CA GLY A 52 -7.55 -8.93 5.20
C GLY A 52 -6.39 -9.40 4.32
N LEU A 53 -5.18 -9.37 4.86
CA LEU A 53 -3.93 -9.68 4.15
C LEU A 53 -3.50 -11.13 4.29
N PHE A 54 -2.56 -11.54 3.43
CA PHE A 54 -1.88 -12.83 3.56
C PHE A 54 -0.56 -12.73 4.33
N ALA A 55 0.03 -11.53 4.40
CA ALA A 55 1.29 -11.25 5.08
C ALA A 55 1.36 -9.79 5.53
N PRO A 56 2.15 -9.47 6.57
CA PRO A 56 2.25 -8.09 7.06
C PRO A 56 2.86 -7.17 6.00
N PRO A 57 2.30 -5.97 5.76
CA PRO A 57 2.89 -5.00 4.84
C PRO A 57 4.31 -4.61 5.26
N ASP A 58 5.15 -4.27 4.28
CA ASP A 58 6.55 -3.94 4.51
C ASP A 58 6.76 -2.79 5.50
N LEU A 59 5.84 -1.81 5.54
CA LEU A 59 5.81 -0.77 6.56
C LEU A 59 5.89 -1.35 7.97
N TYR A 60 4.98 -2.27 8.29
CA TYR A 60 4.89 -2.87 9.63
C TYR A 60 6.07 -3.80 9.90
N ARG A 61 6.60 -4.46 8.86
CA ARG A 61 7.83 -5.26 8.96
C ARG A 61 9.06 -4.38 9.22
N ALA A 62 9.10 -3.15 8.73
CA ALA A 62 10.15 -2.19 9.08
C ALA A 62 9.97 -1.68 10.52
N LEU A 63 8.73 -1.40 10.94
CA LEU A 63 8.41 -0.94 12.30
C LEU A 63 8.55 -2.04 13.37
N ALA A 64 8.54 -3.31 12.97
CA ALA A 64 8.76 -4.46 13.86
C ALA A 64 10.13 -4.42 14.59
N TYR A 65 11.11 -3.67 14.06
CA TYR A 65 12.38 -3.40 14.76
C TYR A 65 12.21 -2.48 15.98
N TYR A 66 11.06 -1.80 16.10
CA TYR A 66 10.70 -0.89 17.18
C TYR A 66 9.42 -1.38 17.88
N PRO A 67 9.47 -2.52 18.60
CA PRO A 67 8.30 -3.24 19.09
C PRO A 67 7.36 -2.39 19.96
N THR A 68 7.91 -1.61 20.88
CA THR A 68 7.12 -0.73 21.76
C THR A 68 6.39 0.35 20.97
N PHE A 69 7.04 0.89 19.94
CA PHE A 69 6.41 1.88 19.06
C PHE A 69 5.31 1.23 18.23
N LEU A 70 5.59 0.10 17.58
CA LEU A 70 4.61 -0.60 16.75
C LEU A 70 3.36 -0.97 17.55
N SER A 71 3.52 -1.56 18.74
CA SER A 71 2.39 -1.89 19.63
C SER A 71 1.61 -0.64 20.00
N GLY A 72 2.27 0.42 20.48
CA GLY A 72 1.58 1.63 20.92
C GLY A 72 0.89 2.40 19.79
N ALA A 73 1.49 2.42 18.59
CA ALA A 73 0.89 3.03 17.40
C ALA A 73 -0.30 2.21 16.91
N TRP A 74 -0.18 0.89 16.90
CA TRP A 74 -1.26 -0.01 16.49
C TRP A 74 -2.44 0.02 17.46
N ASP A 75 -2.21 0.02 18.77
CA ASP A 75 -3.27 0.08 19.79
C ASP A 75 -4.17 1.33 19.61
N ARG A 76 -3.59 2.45 19.13
CA ARG A 76 -4.34 3.67 18.81
C ARG A 76 -5.03 3.63 17.46
N LEU A 77 -4.42 2.97 16.47
CA LEU A 77 -4.89 2.94 15.09
C LEU A 77 -5.97 1.87 14.86
N HIS A 78 -5.85 0.72 15.53
CA HIS A 78 -6.72 -0.44 15.33
C HIS A 78 -8.22 -0.10 15.41
N PRO A 79 -8.72 0.65 16.42
CA PRO A 79 -10.13 1.02 16.47
C PRO A 79 -10.58 1.89 15.29
N CYS A 80 -9.68 2.74 14.77
CA CYS A 80 -9.95 3.56 13.59
C CYS A 80 -9.97 2.70 12.33
N ALA A 81 -9.05 1.75 12.18
CA ALA A 81 -8.93 0.86 11.02
C ALA A 81 -10.17 -0.04 10.84
N GLU A 82 -10.91 -0.32 11.91
CA GLU A 82 -12.20 -1.05 11.89
C GLU A 82 -13.42 -0.14 11.70
N SER A 83 -13.23 1.18 11.64
CA SER A 83 -14.35 2.13 11.57
C SER A 83 -14.92 2.30 10.15
N PRO A 84 -16.24 2.58 10.01
CA PRO A 84 -16.83 2.89 8.71
C PRO A 84 -16.23 4.12 8.03
N LEU A 85 -15.77 5.10 8.82
CA LEU A 85 -15.13 6.33 8.31
C LEU A 85 -13.79 6.02 7.64
N TYR A 86 -13.00 5.12 8.23
CA TYR A 86 -11.73 4.67 7.64
C TYR A 86 -11.96 3.92 6.33
N ASP A 87 -12.95 3.02 6.30
CA ASP A 87 -13.34 2.32 5.08
C ASP A 87 -13.78 3.27 3.96
N GLU A 88 -14.54 4.31 4.30
CA GLU A 88 -14.92 5.34 3.35
C GLU A 88 -13.71 6.13 2.84
N ALA A 89 -12.83 6.57 3.74
CA ALA A 89 -11.60 7.27 3.37
C ALA A 89 -10.72 6.43 2.43
N SER A 90 -10.58 5.14 2.71
CA SER A 90 -9.83 4.20 1.88
C SER A 90 -10.45 4.05 0.48
N ARG A 91 -11.78 3.89 0.39
CA ARG A 91 -12.49 3.86 -0.90
C ARG A 91 -12.36 5.18 -1.67
N ASN A 92 -12.39 6.32 -0.98
CA ASN A 92 -12.23 7.64 -1.59
C ASN A 92 -10.84 7.81 -2.17
N LEU A 93 -9.80 7.43 -1.42
CA LEU A 93 -8.42 7.45 -1.87
C LEU A 93 -8.22 6.54 -3.10
N LEU A 94 -8.78 5.33 -3.08
CA LEU A 94 -8.74 4.43 -4.25
C LEU A 94 -9.43 5.02 -5.48
N ARG A 95 -10.62 5.61 -5.32
CA ARG A 95 -11.34 6.26 -6.44
C ARG A 95 -10.53 7.41 -7.01
N HIS A 96 -9.93 8.23 -6.15
CA HIS A 96 -9.11 9.36 -6.58
C HIS A 96 -7.85 8.89 -7.32
N ALA A 97 -7.14 7.88 -6.79
CA ALA A 97 -5.98 7.29 -7.44
C ALA A 97 -6.32 6.72 -8.84
N GLN A 98 -7.49 6.10 -9.00
CA GLN A 98 -7.94 5.60 -10.30
C GLN A 98 -8.23 6.73 -11.29
N GLN A 99 -8.86 7.81 -10.85
CA GLN A 99 -9.09 8.99 -11.69
C GLN A 99 -7.77 9.61 -12.17
N LEU A 100 -6.80 9.78 -11.26
CA LEU A 100 -5.48 10.29 -11.60
C LEU A 100 -4.72 9.36 -12.55
N ALA A 101 -4.79 8.04 -12.34
CA ALA A 101 -4.15 7.06 -13.22
C ALA A 101 -4.68 7.15 -14.66
N HIS A 102 -5.98 7.42 -14.84
CA HIS A 102 -6.56 7.63 -16.17
C HIS A 102 -6.19 8.98 -16.80
N ALA A 103 -5.75 9.95 -16.01
CA ALA A 103 -5.30 11.26 -16.46
C ALA A 103 -3.78 11.32 -16.73
N LEU A 104 -3.05 10.20 -16.62
CA LEU A 104 -1.61 10.15 -16.91
C LEU A 104 -1.32 10.65 -18.34
N PRO A 105 -0.17 11.30 -18.57
CA PRO A 105 0.20 11.84 -19.88
C PRO A 105 0.51 10.75 -20.91
N HIS A 106 1.12 9.65 -20.46
CA HIS A 106 1.59 8.59 -21.33
C HIS A 106 0.68 7.36 -21.28
N ALA A 107 0.43 6.75 -22.44
CA ALA A 107 -0.27 5.47 -22.50
C ALA A 107 0.55 4.39 -21.79
N LEU A 108 -0.12 3.51 -21.04
CA LEU A 108 0.52 2.32 -20.49
C LEU A 108 0.26 1.14 -21.43
N PRO A 109 1.30 0.65 -22.15
CA PRO A 109 1.14 -0.32 -23.24
C PRO A 109 0.96 -1.77 -22.74
N LEU A 110 0.30 -1.96 -21.58
CA LEU A 110 0.09 -3.25 -20.94
C LEU A 110 -1.38 -3.67 -21.11
N SER A 111 -1.63 -4.82 -21.73
CA SER A 111 -2.96 -5.40 -21.86
C SER A 111 -2.92 -6.90 -21.60
N VAL A 112 -4.06 -7.47 -21.20
CA VAL A 112 -4.23 -8.93 -21.03
C VAL A 112 -3.80 -9.69 -22.28
N GLN A 113 -4.19 -9.20 -23.47
CA GLN A 113 -3.83 -9.82 -24.74
C GLN A 113 -2.31 -9.85 -24.96
N ARG A 114 -1.59 -8.79 -24.56
CA ARG A 114 -0.13 -8.75 -24.65
C ARG A 114 0.53 -9.68 -23.65
N LEU A 115 -0.01 -9.79 -22.44
CA LEU A 115 0.50 -10.72 -21.42
C LEU A 115 0.34 -12.18 -21.85
N LEU A 116 -0.79 -12.53 -22.47
CA LEU A 116 -1.07 -13.88 -22.96
C LEU A 116 -0.10 -14.34 -24.07
N LEU A 117 0.68 -13.44 -24.67
CA LEU A 117 1.76 -13.81 -25.60
C LEU A 117 3.01 -14.33 -24.89
N GLN A 118 3.13 -14.13 -23.58
CA GLN A 118 4.33 -14.41 -22.79
C GLN A 118 4.07 -15.36 -21.61
N VAL A 119 2.84 -15.37 -21.08
CA VAL A 119 2.45 -16.17 -19.91
C VAL A 119 1.09 -16.84 -20.12
N SER A 120 0.81 -17.90 -19.37
CA SER A 120 -0.45 -18.64 -19.46
C SER A 120 -1.66 -17.85 -18.93
N GLU A 121 -2.87 -18.22 -19.37
CA GLU A 121 -4.12 -17.64 -18.84
C GLU A 121 -4.22 -17.75 -17.32
N ARG A 122 -3.75 -18.86 -16.74
CA ARG A 122 -3.72 -19.09 -15.31
C ARG A 122 -2.83 -18.06 -14.60
N GLU A 123 -1.66 -17.76 -15.14
CA GLU A 123 -0.74 -16.77 -14.58
C GLU A 123 -1.30 -15.35 -14.70
N VAL A 124 -1.93 -15.01 -15.83
CA VAL A 124 -2.61 -13.71 -15.98
C VAL A 124 -3.73 -13.57 -14.96
N ALA A 125 -4.58 -14.59 -14.80
CA ALA A 125 -5.67 -14.57 -13.83
C ALA A 125 -5.15 -14.45 -12.39
N ALA A 126 -4.08 -15.17 -12.05
CA ALA A 126 -3.43 -15.06 -10.74
C ALA A 126 -2.87 -13.65 -10.50
N GLY A 127 -2.18 -13.07 -11.49
CA GLY A 127 -1.64 -11.71 -11.42
C GLY A 127 -2.74 -10.66 -11.25
N LEU A 128 -3.84 -10.77 -11.99
CA LEU A 128 -4.99 -9.88 -11.84
C LEU A 128 -5.64 -10.01 -10.44
N GLY A 129 -5.72 -11.23 -9.91
CA GLY A 129 -6.20 -11.46 -8.53
C GLY A 129 -5.31 -10.77 -7.48
N ILE A 130 -3.99 -10.88 -7.62
CA ILE A 130 -3.03 -10.20 -6.75
C ILE A 130 -3.19 -8.68 -6.86
N ILE A 131 -3.24 -8.13 -8.08
CA ILE A 131 -3.44 -6.69 -8.31
C ILE A 131 -4.75 -6.22 -7.67
N ALA A 132 -5.85 -6.97 -7.84
CA ALA A 132 -7.15 -6.63 -7.25
C ALA A 132 -7.08 -6.60 -5.72
N ALA A 133 -6.39 -7.56 -5.09
CA ALA A 133 -6.18 -7.57 -3.64
C ALA A 133 -5.37 -6.35 -3.18
N TYR A 134 -4.21 -6.09 -3.79
CA TYR A 134 -3.36 -4.95 -3.42
C TYR A 134 -4.04 -3.60 -3.65
N ARG A 135 -4.88 -3.46 -4.67
CA ARG A 135 -5.65 -2.23 -4.91
C ARG A 135 -6.61 -1.88 -3.77
N GLN A 136 -7.10 -2.86 -3.03
CA GLN A 136 -7.96 -2.65 -1.87
C GLN A 136 -7.14 -2.33 -0.61
N VAL A 137 -5.94 -2.90 -0.51
CA VAL A 137 -5.07 -2.81 0.67
C VAL A 137 -4.27 -1.51 0.68
N LEU A 138 -3.64 -1.13 -0.44
CA LEU A 138 -2.68 -0.01 -0.48
C LEU A 138 -3.26 1.29 0.08
N PRO A 139 -4.51 1.68 -0.22
CA PRO A 139 -5.10 2.88 0.38
C PRO A 139 -5.22 2.80 1.91
N ARG A 140 -5.51 1.61 2.47
CA ARG A 140 -5.56 1.39 3.92
C ARG A 140 -4.17 1.62 4.53
N VAL A 141 -3.15 0.94 3.99
CA VAL A 141 -1.76 1.10 4.45
C VAL A 141 -1.28 2.55 4.36
N MET A 142 -1.69 3.32 3.33
CA MET A 142 -1.38 4.75 3.23
C MET A 142 -2.03 5.58 4.35
N LEU A 143 -3.29 5.29 4.69
CA LEU A 143 -3.97 5.94 5.81
C LEU A 143 -3.29 5.60 7.14
N ASP A 144 -2.79 4.38 7.29
CA ASP A 144 -2.05 3.95 8.48
C ASP A 144 -0.75 4.74 8.64
N VAL A 145 0.02 4.91 7.56
CA VAL A 145 1.24 5.74 7.55
C VAL A 145 0.91 7.17 8.00
N GLU A 146 -0.13 7.78 7.44
CA GLU A 146 -0.52 9.14 7.77
C GLU A 146 -0.97 9.26 9.24
N ALA A 147 -1.81 8.33 9.70
CA ALA A 147 -2.27 8.31 11.08
C ALA A 147 -1.11 8.12 12.07
N MET A 148 -0.17 7.21 11.78
CA MET A 148 1.04 7.02 12.57
C MET A 148 1.95 8.25 12.53
N SER A 149 2.09 8.91 11.38
CA SER A 149 2.90 10.13 11.25
C SER A 149 2.37 11.26 12.13
N ARG A 150 1.05 11.40 12.22
CA ARG A 150 0.40 12.38 13.12
C ARG A 150 0.64 12.11 14.60
N LEU A 151 0.92 10.87 15.00
CA LEU A 151 1.33 10.57 16.38
C LEU A 151 2.66 11.23 16.74
N PHE A 152 3.53 11.48 15.76
CA PHE A 152 4.84 12.09 15.96
C PHE A 152 4.84 13.62 15.84
N THR A 153 4.03 14.18 14.95
CA THR A 153 4.01 15.63 14.71
C THR A 153 3.28 16.43 15.80
N GLY A 154 2.67 15.74 16.77
CA GLY A 154 1.84 16.34 17.80
C GLY A 154 0.49 16.74 17.22
N GLY A 155 -0.59 16.17 17.77
CA GLY A 155 -1.92 16.78 17.64
C GLY A 155 -1.87 18.15 18.32
N GLY A 156 -1.64 19.20 17.55
CA GLY A 156 -2.01 20.55 17.94
C GLY A 156 -3.52 20.69 17.77
N ASP A 157 -4.24 20.45 18.85
CA ASP A 157 -5.48 21.18 19.14
C ASP A 157 -5.12 22.62 19.54
#